data_AF-A0A1F6M4Y2-F1
#
_entry.id   AF-A0A1F6M4Y2-F1
#
_cell.length_a   1.000
_cell.length_b   1.000
_cell.length_c   1.000
_cell.angle_alpha   90.00
_cell.angle_beta   90.00
_cell.angle_gamma   90.00
#
_symmetry.space_group_name_H-M   'P 1'
#
loop_
_entity.id
_entity.type
_entity.pdbx_description
1 polymer ?
#
loop_
_entity_poly.entity_id
_entity_poly.type
_entity_poly.pdbx_seq_one_letter_code
_entity_poly.pdbx_strand_id
1 'polypeptide(L)'
;MYDQNAAPRQMYDVNETCSSCGTAITQLPFMPSGDKPLLCRDCLRNKKSAGFNNRGPRPMKQMFDVDINCSECGKHISQLPFSPTNGKPVYCFDCNKARRDNMA
;
A
#
# COMPACT_ATOMS: atom_id res chain seq x y z
N MET A 1 18.19 -6.61 7.27
CA MET A 1 18.79 -5.80 8.37
C MET A 1 18.16 -4.43 8.29
N TYR A 2 17.63 -3.89 9.39
CA TYR A 2 17.00 -2.56 9.39
C TYR A 2 18.06 -1.47 9.25
N ASP A 3 17.80 -0.50 8.37
CA ASP A 3 18.65 0.66 8.09
C ASP A 3 18.95 1.43 9.39
N GLN A 4 20.24 1.49 9.74
CA GLN A 4 20.74 2.09 10.99
C GLN A 4 20.91 3.62 10.90
N ASN A 5 20.49 4.25 9.80
CA ASN A 5 20.63 5.69 9.55
C ASN A 5 19.27 6.43 9.50
N ALA A 6 18.28 5.97 10.28
CA ALA A 6 17.09 6.77 10.53
C ALA A 6 17.46 7.93 11.47
N ALA A 7 17.63 9.13 10.91
CA ALA A 7 17.68 10.37 11.70
C ALA A 7 16.55 10.37 12.75
N PRO A 8 16.78 10.87 13.97
CA PRO A 8 15.75 10.89 15.00
C PRO A 8 14.54 11.63 14.46
N ARG A 9 13.38 10.97 14.47
CA ARG A 9 12.13 11.58 14.02
C ARG A 9 11.82 12.76 14.95
N GLN A 10 11.81 13.98 14.41
CA GLN A 10 11.42 15.16 15.16
C GLN A 10 9.96 15.02 15.60
N MET A 11 9.74 15.13 16.91
CA MET A 11 8.41 15.23 17.49
C MET A 11 8.07 16.71 17.67
N TYR A 12 6.81 17.05 17.47
CA TYR A 12 6.25 18.38 17.64
C TYR A 12 5.30 18.36 18.83
N ASP A 13 5.54 19.24 19.78
CA ASP A 13 4.67 19.50 20.92
C ASP A 13 3.43 20.26 20.42
N VAL A 14 2.25 19.67 20.60
CA VAL A 14 0.97 20.26 20.18
C VAL A 14 -0.02 20.20 21.34
N ASN A 15 -1.09 20.99 21.30
CA ASN A 15 -2.17 20.91 22.29
C ASN A 15 -3.51 20.77 21.56
N GLU A 16 -3.66 19.64 20.89
CA GLU A 16 -4.80 19.37 20.01
C GLU A 16 -5.68 18.27 20.59
N THR A 17 -6.93 18.20 20.17
CA THR A 17 -7.85 17.15 20.64
C THR A 17 -8.17 16.15 19.54
N CYS A 18 -8.29 14.88 19.93
CA CYS A 18 -8.72 13.83 19.01
C CYS A 18 -10.16 14.11 18.58
N SER A 19 -10.37 14.32 17.28
CA SER A 19 -11.69 14.56 16.70
C SER A 19 -12.69 13.42 16.88
N SER A 20 -12.24 12.21 17.24
CA SER A 20 -13.11 11.03 17.40
C SER A 20 -13.43 10.67 18.85
N CYS A 21 -12.58 10.99 19.81
CA CYS A 21 -12.74 10.55 21.20
C CYS A 21 -12.42 11.64 22.24
N GLY A 22 -12.03 12.84 21.81
CA GLY A 22 -11.75 13.98 22.69
C GLY A 22 -10.43 13.89 23.47
N THR A 23 -9.68 12.79 23.36
CA THR A 23 -8.40 12.65 24.06
C THR A 23 -7.39 13.72 23.61
N ALA A 24 -6.70 14.33 24.58
CA ALA A 24 -5.64 15.30 24.32
C ALA A 24 -4.46 14.66 23.60
N ILE A 25 -3.97 15.34 22.57
CA ILE A 25 -2.80 14.98 21.76
C ILE A 25 -1.73 16.00 22.08
N THR A 26 -0.65 15.54 22.71
CA THR A 26 0.46 16.40 23.16
C THR A 26 1.69 16.33 22.26
N GLN A 27 1.81 15.28 21.44
CA GLN A 27 2.99 14.98 20.63
C GLN A 27 2.58 14.39 19.28
N LEU A 28 3.13 14.92 18.18
CA LEU A 28 2.95 14.38 16.83
C LEU A 28 4.29 14.30 16.09
N PRO A 29 4.50 13.31 15.20
CA PRO A 29 5.71 13.22 14.37
C PRO A 29 5.66 14.14 13.14
N PHE A 30 4.67 15.04 13.07
CA PHE A 30 4.46 15.99 11.98
C PHE A 30 3.80 17.26 12.52
N MET A 31 4.02 18.38 11.85
CA MET A 31 3.31 19.62 12.11
C MET A 31 1.88 19.52 11.58
N PRO A 32 0.83 19.75 12.39
CA PRO A 32 -0.56 19.72 11.91
C PRO A 32 -0.83 20.86 10.93
N SER A 33 -1.44 20.53 9.78
CA SER A 33 -1.75 21.51 8.71
C SER A 33 -3.12 22.19 8.84
N GLY A 34 -3.97 21.75 9.78
CA GLY A 34 -5.34 22.27 9.96
C GLY A 34 -6.39 21.72 8.97
N ASP A 35 -5.98 21.20 7.81
CA ASP A 35 -6.89 20.69 6.77
C ASP A 35 -7.56 19.35 7.10
N LYS A 36 -7.07 18.62 8.11
CA LYS A 36 -7.53 17.27 8.46
C LYS A 36 -7.80 17.15 9.96
N PRO A 37 -8.87 16.44 10.36
CA PRO A 37 -9.12 16.16 11.76
C PRO A 37 -8.02 15.28 12.33
N LEU A 38 -7.45 15.73 13.46
CA LEU A 38 -6.43 14.98 14.18
C LEU A 38 -7.07 13.81 14.92
N LEU A 39 -6.41 12.65 14.85
CA LEU A 39 -6.84 11.42 15.50
C LEU A 39 -5.73 10.92 16.41
N CYS A 40 -6.08 10.47 17.61
CA CYS A 40 -5.14 9.79 18.49
C CYS A 40 -4.68 8.46 17.86
N ARG A 41 -3.60 7.89 18.40
CA ARG A 41 -3.01 6.65 17.91
C ARG A 41 -4.02 5.51 17.80
N ASP A 42 -4.92 5.40 18.77
CA ASP A 42 -5.90 4.31 18.83
C ASP A 42 -7.05 4.51 17.84
N CYS A 43 -7.60 5.73 17.73
CA CYS A 43 -8.60 6.06 16.71
C CYS A 43 -8.04 5.91 15.30
N LEU A 44 -6.80 6.31 15.06
CA LEU A 44 -6.14 6.13 13.76
C LEU A 44 -5.94 4.65 13.44
N ARG A 45 -5.51 3.85 14.43
CA ARG A 45 -5.38 2.39 14.28
C ARG A 45 -6.74 1.77 13.98
N ASN A 46 -7.77 2.09 14.75
CA ASN A 46 -9.11 1.55 14.54
C ASN A 46 -9.67 1.90 13.15
N LYS A 47 -9.49 3.15 12.70
CA LYS A 47 -9.88 3.60 11.35
C LYS A 47 -9.15 2.83 10.25
N LYS A 48 -7.85 2.55 10.42
CA LYS A 48 -7.07 1.75 9.47
C LYS A 48 -7.47 0.27 9.50
N SER A 49 -7.68 -0.29 10.69
CA SER A 49 -8.11 -1.67 10.91
C SER A 49 -9.50 -1.95 10.33
N ALA A 50 -10.41 -0.98 10.41
CA ALA A 50 -11.72 -1.04 9.76
C ALA A 50 -11.62 -1.18 8.23
N GLY A 51 -10.53 -0.72 7.61
CA GLY A 51 -10.26 -0.90 6.18
C GLY A 51 -9.77 -2.30 5.78
N PHE A 52 -9.42 -3.17 6.73
CA PHE A 52 -9.14 -4.58 6.48
C PHE A 52 -10.39 -5.45 6.64
N ASN A 53 -11.26 -5.11 7.59
CA ASN A 53 -12.51 -5.84 7.89
C ASN A 53 -13.70 -5.39 7.03
N ASN A 54 -13.69 -4.17 6.46
CA ASN A 54 -14.67 -3.69 5.48
C ASN A 54 -14.18 -3.88 4.03
N ARG A 55 -13.27 -4.81 3.78
CA ARG A 55 -13.14 -5.37 2.44
C ARG A 55 -14.29 -6.34 2.29
N GLY A 56 -15.45 -5.84 1.88
CA GLY A 56 -16.47 -6.68 1.25
C GLY A 56 -15.81 -7.60 0.20
N PRO A 57 -16.48 -8.66 -0.27
CA PRO A 57 -15.92 -9.61 -1.23
C PRO A 57 -15.18 -8.81 -2.30
N ARG A 58 -13.85 -8.98 -2.39
CA ARG A 58 -13.07 -8.23 -3.37
C ARG A 58 -13.75 -8.48 -4.71
N PRO A 59 -14.12 -7.43 -5.47
CA PRO A 59 -14.67 -7.66 -6.80
C PRO A 59 -13.68 -8.56 -7.52
N MET A 60 -14.18 -9.69 -8.03
CA MET A 60 -13.34 -10.66 -8.72
C MET A 60 -12.63 -9.90 -9.83
N LYS A 61 -11.30 -9.88 -9.76
CA LYS A 61 -10.52 -9.17 -10.76
C LYS A 61 -10.77 -9.87 -12.08
N GLN A 62 -11.35 -9.17 -13.05
CA GLN A 62 -11.60 -9.73 -14.37
C GLN A 62 -10.29 -10.25 -14.93
N MET A 63 -10.32 -11.51 -15.35
CA MET A 63 -9.23 -12.11 -16.09
C MET A 63 -9.46 -11.81 -17.57
N PHE A 64 -8.40 -11.45 -18.26
CA PHE A 64 -8.39 -11.17 -19.69
C PHE A 64 -7.72 -12.33 -20.39
N ASP A 65 -8.42 -12.91 -21.36
CA ASP A 65 -7.83 -13.88 -22.27
C ASP A 65 -6.91 -13.13 -23.24
N VAL A 66 -5.66 -13.55 -23.29
CA VAL A 66 -4.59 -12.93 -24.08
C VAL A 66 -3.85 -14.01 -24.82
N ASP A 67 -3.23 -13.67 -25.94
CA ASP A 67 -2.39 -14.61 -26.70
C ASP A 67 -1.02 -13.98 -26.90
N ILE A 68 -0.17 -14.05 -25.87
CA ILE A 68 1.14 -13.42 -25.85
C ILE A 68 2.18 -14.33 -25.22
N ASN A 69 3.45 -14.09 -25.57
CA ASN A 69 4.58 -14.84 -25.02
C ASN A 69 5.31 -14.03 -23.95
N CYS A 70 5.76 -14.72 -22.91
CA CYS A 70 6.61 -14.15 -21.87
C CYS A 70 7.86 -13.51 -22.50
N SER A 71 8.13 -12.24 -22.19
CA SER A 71 9.29 -11.52 -22.73
C SER A 71 10.65 -12.02 -22.25
N GLU A 72 10.69 -12.97 -21.30
CA GLU A 72 11.93 -13.50 -20.73
C GLU A 72 12.19 -14.97 -21.11
N CYS A 73 11.18 -15.84 -20.94
CA CYS A 73 11.33 -17.28 -21.20
C CYS A 73 10.55 -17.78 -22.43
N GLY A 74 9.79 -16.92 -23.11
CA GLY A 74 9.00 -17.30 -24.28
C GLY A 74 7.76 -18.17 -23.99
N LYS A 75 7.50 -18.52 -22.73
CA LYS A 75 6.31 -19.32 -22.35
C LYS A 75 5.02 -18.60 -22.78
N HIS A 76 4.11 -19.35 -23.39
CA HIS A 76 2.79 -18.88 -23.79
C HIS A 76 1.95 -18.47 -22.56
N ILE A 77 1.24 -17.35 -22.66
CA ILE A 77 0.37 -16.80 -21.62
C ILE A 77 -1.01 -16.62 -22.24
N SER A 78 -1.98 -17.39 -21.75
CA SER A 78 -3.37 -17.34 -22.21
C SER A 78 -4.27 -16.41 -21.40
N GLN A 79 -3.89 -16.06 -20.17
CA GLN A 79 -4.79 -15.37 -19.25
C GLN A 79 -4.04 -14.47 -18.25
N LEU A 80 -4.52 -13.24 -18.06
CA LEU A 80 -3.91 -12.26 -17.15
C LEU A 80 -4.95 -11.49 -16.32
N PRO A 81 -4.61 -11.05 -15.09
CA PRO A 81 -5.50 -10.24 -14.26
C PRO A 81 -5.46 -8.73 -14.61
N PHE A 82 -4.94 -8.37 -15.79
CA PHE A 82 -4.85 -7.01 -16.31
C PHE A 82 -4.81 -7.04 -17.84
N SER A 83 -5.23 -5.95 -18.47
CA SER A 83 -5.06 -5.76 -19.91
C SER A 83 -3.63 -5.32 -20.22
N PRO A 84 -2.90 -6.01 -21.12
CA PRO A 84 -1.56 -5.59 -21.53
C PRO A 84 -1.61 -4.21 -22.21
N THR A 85 -0.61 -3.38 -21.94
CA THR A 85 -0.49 -2.03 -22.52
C THR A 85 0.72 -1.98 -23.45
N ASN A 86 0.59 -1.23 -24.56
CA ASN A 86 1.70 -1.00 -25.48
C ASN A 86 2.76 -0.15 -24.76
N GLY A 87 3.81 -0.80 -24.26
CA GLY A 87 4.92 -0.13 -23.56
C GLY A 87 5.47 -0.87 -22.35
N LYS A 88 4.84 -1.95 -21.88
CA LYS A 88 5.37 -2.78 -20.78
C LYS A 88 5.55 -4.25 -21.22
N PRO A 89 6.74 -4.84 -21.02
CA PRO A 89 6.95 -6.26 -21.28
C PRO A 89 6.10 -7.09 -20.32
N VAL A 90 5.50 -8.16 -20.84
CA VAL A 90 4.65 -9.07 -20.06
C VAL A 90 5.43 -10.33 -19.74
N TYR A 91 5.34 -10.76 -18.49
CA TYR A 91 6.06 -11.91 -17.96
C TYR A 91 5.09 -12.95 -17.44
N CYS A 92 5.46 -14.23 -17.55
CA CYS A 92 4.72 -15.31 -16.91
C CYS A 92 4.83 -15.19 -15.37
N PHE A 93 3.99 -15.95 -14.66
CA PHE A 93 3.97 -15.93 -13.19
C PHE A 93 5.34 -16.21 -12.57
N ASP A 94 6.07 -17.19 -13.09
CA ASP A 94 7.38 -17.61 -12.59
C ASP A 94 8.44 -16.49 -12.74
N CYS A 95 8.56 -15.91 -13.94
CA CYS A 95 9.51 -14.83 -14.20
C CYS A 95 9.15 -13.56 -13.42
N ASN A 96 7.88 -13.19 -13.35
CA ASN A 96 7.45 -12.02 -12.57
C ASN A 96 7.66 -12.23 -11.06
N LYS A 97 7.47 -13.45 -10.56
CA LYS A 97 7.74 -13.80 -9.17
C LYS A 97 9.25 -13.70 -8.88
N ALA A 98 10.08 -14.36 -9.68
CA ALA A 98 11.54 -14.32 -9.55
C ALA A 98 12.08 -12.88 -9.58
N ARG A 99 11.59 -12.03 -10.49
CA ARG A 99 11.98 -10.61 -10.53
C ARG A 99 11.63 -9.86 -9.25
N ARG A 100 10.44 -10.10 -8.68
CA ARG A 100 10.01 -9.46 -7.42
C ARG A 100 10.82 -9.93 -6.22
N ASP A 101 11.15 -11.21 -6.17
CA ASP A 101 11.99 -11.78 -5.11
C ASP A 101 13.42 -11.21 -5.15
N ASN A 102 13.95 -10.92 -6.34
CA ASN A 102 15.26 -10.24 -6.50
C ASN A 102 15.23 -8.72 -6.22
N MET A 103 14.05 -8.15 -5.98
CA MET A 103 13.84 -6.72 -5.71
C MET A 103 13.38 -6.47 -4.25
N ALA A 104 13.37 -7.51 -3.41
CA ALA A 104 13.01 -7.47 -2.00
C ALA A 104 14.26 -7.35 -1.11
#